data_AF-K0B4H9-F1
#
_entry.id   AF-K0B4H9-F1
#
_cell.length_a   1.000
_cell.length_b   1.000
_cell.length_c   1.000
_cell.angle_alpha   90.00
_cell.angle_beta   90.00
_cell.angle_gamma   90.00
#
_symmetry.space_group_name_H-M   'P 1'
#
loop_
_entity.id
_entity.type
_entity.pdbx_description
1 polymer ?
#
loop_
_entity_poly.entity_id
_entity_poly.type
_entity_poly.pdbx_seq_one_letter_code
_entity_poly.pdbx_strand_id
1 'polypeptide(L)'
;MQRELHGLLTGVETEKNEIILSYGSMIWTFYNRFFPVKIIVRTLANLITSTNKIWFSLDELREKSFEYAERVSDQLKAYEDENELGRNEKLSTGLPLPKSETKNLKGVKKKKKLDKIAASELRFKEQFVGRFLKKDLDFKGACFELGLVRAKINDDGCFLTLSDLGKEFAILENPILDEDRFDSNFSNEEVKLIRKQIISKFDFENKVVKRIMKELETKKMSSDELDDVFKEEWIEYLRIHNPDEADKVYSVTSERVATMGRLAELKLVKWDIISGKSEYSIVK
;
A
#
# COMPACT_ATOMS: atom_id res chain seq x y z
N MET A 1 24.38 3.82 -2.30
CA MET A 1 23.23 3.19 -1.64
C MET A 1 22.50 2.18 -2.54
N GLN A 2 21.92 2.56 -3.69
CA GLN A 2 21.17 1.61 -4.56
C GLN A 2 22.02 0.47 -5.15
N ARG A 3 23.18 0.78 -5.78
CA ARG A 3 24.09 -0.25 -6.34
C ARG A 3 24.60 -1.24 -5.28
N GLU A 4 24.73 -0.75 -4.05
CA GLU A 4 25.15 -1.53 -2.89
C GLU A 4 24.03 -2.45 -2.41
N LEU A 5 22.79 -1.94 -2.26
CA LEU A 5 21.65 -2.76 -1.89
C LEU A 5 21.33 -3.82 -2.96
N HIS A 6 21.42 -3.47 -4.24
CA HIS A 6 21.23 -4.41 -5.34
C HIS A 6 22.21 -5.58 -5.21
N GLY A 7 23.52 -5.30 -5.15
CA GLY A 7 24.55 -6.33 -5.03
C GLY A 7 24.37 -7.20 -3.78
N LEU A 8 24.07 -6.58 -2.64
CA LEU A 8 23.87 -7.29 -1.37
C LEU A 8 22.63 -8.19 -1.40
N LEU A 9 21.50 -7.74 -1.96
CA LEU A 9 20.27 -8.54 -2.03
C LEU A 9 20.30 -9.61 -3.11
N THR A 10 20.97 -9.40 -4.24
CA THR A 10 21.09 -10.41 -5.30
C THR A 10 21.84 -11.67 -4.84
N GLY A 11 22.74 -11.52 -3.86
CA GLY A 11 23.47 -12.65 -3.26
C GLY A 11 22.71 -13.39 -2.15
N VAL A 12 21.56 -12.87 -1.70
CA VAL A 12 20.74 -13.51 -0.67
C VAL A 12 19.85 -14.54 -1.34
N GLU A 13 20.00 -15.82 -1.01
CA GLU A 13 19.09 -16.86 -1.48
C GLU A 13 17.64 -16.59 -1.03
N THR A 14 16.67 -16.99 -1.84
CA THR A 14 15.26 -16.84 -1.48
C THR A 14 14.77 -18.09 -0.77
N GLU A 15 14.42 -17.91 0.50
CA GLU A 15 13.89 -18.96 1.36
C GLU A 15 12.51 -19.44 0.91
N LYS A 16 12.12 -20.67 1.23
CA LYS A 16 10.75 -21.15 0.95
C LYS A 16 9.74 -20.49 1.90
N ASN A 17 8.54 -20.24 1.40
CA ASN A 17 7.43 -19.83 2.26
C ASN A 17 6.91 -21.08 2.98
N GLU A 18 6.84 -21.06 4.31
CA GLU A 18 6.37 -22.20 5.10
C GLU A 18 4.84 -22.15 5.33
N ILE A 19 4.20 -21.08 4.84
CA ILE A 19 2.78 -20.80 5.03
C ILE A 19 2.10 -20.59 3.67
N ILE A 20 0.89 -21.14 3.52
CA ILE A 20 0.06 -20.90 2.33
C ILE A 20 -0.60 -19.53 2.47
N LEU A 21 -0.30 -18.63 1.53
CA LEU A 21 -0.98 -17.34 1.44
C LEU A 21 -2.22 -17.47 0.56
N SER A 22 -3.36 -16.99 1.04
CA SER A 22 -4.58 -16.88 0.24
C SER A 22 -4.73 -15.46 -0.30
N TYR A 23 -4.94 -15.35 -1.62
CA TYR A 23 -5.20 -14.08 -2.28
C TYR A 23 -6.71 -13.90 -2.45
N GLY A 24 -7.22 -12.70 -2.14
CA GLY A 24 -8.59 -12.33 -2.52
C GLY A 24 -8.66 -11.96 -4.00
N SER A 25 -9.88 -11.82 -4.53
CA SER A 25 -10.10 -11.30 -5.89
C SER A 25 -9.79 -9.81 -6.02
N MET A 26 -9.77 -9.09 -4.89
CA MET A 26 -9.46 -7.68 -4.77
C MET A 26 -8.40 -7.40 -3.72
N ILE A 27 -7.64 -6.31 -3.93
CA ILE A 27 -6.80 -5.76 -2.89
C ILE A 27 -7.71 -5.16 -1.82
N TRP A 28 -7.56 -5.61 -0.58
CA TRP A 28 -8.41 -5.19 0.53
C TRP A 28 -8.48 -3.66 0.65
N THR A 29 -9.66 -3.13 0.94
CA THR A 29 -9.97 -1.70 0.84
C THR A 29 -9.19 -0.84 1.83
N PHE A 30 -8.72 -1.43 2.93
CA PHE A 30 -7.87 -0.75 3.90
C PHE A 30 -6.41 -0.58 3.41
N TYR A 31 -5.99 -1.31 2.37
CA TYR A 31 -4.71 -1.14 1.68
C TYR A 31 -4.86 -0.15 0.53
N ASN A 32 -5.28 1.06 0.87
CA ASN A 32 -5.65 2.09 -0.08
C ASN A 32 -4.45 2.83 -0.72
N ARG A 33 -3.21 2.48 -0.34
CA ARG A 33 -1.96 3.08 -0.80
C ARG A 33 -0.86 2.01 -0.82
N PHE A 34 0.06 2.09 -1.78
CA PHE A 34 1.23 1.24 -1.92
C PHE A 34 2.48 1.84 -1.29
N PHE A 35 2.59 3.16 -1.14
CA PHE A 35 3.82 3.77 -0.63
C PHE A 35 4.22 3.29 0.78
N PRO A 36 3.28 3.09 1.74
CA PRO A 36 3.59 2.44 3.01
C PRO A 36 4.24 1.05 2.83
N VAL A 37 3.80 0.27 1.83
CA VAL A 37 4.32 -1.06 1.53
C VAL A 37 5.76 -0.99 1.02
N LYS A 38 6.08 0.00 0.17
CA LYS A 38 7.45 0.24 -0.29
C LYS A 38 8.40 0.51 0.88
N ILE A 39 8.00 1.33 1.85
CA ILE A 39 8.80 1.62 3.04
C ILE A 39 9.07 0.35 3.86
N ILE A 40 8.05 -0.50 4.05
CA ILE A 40 8.20 -1.75 4.82
C ILE A 40 9.14 -2.72 4.11
N VAL A 41 8.96 -2.91 2.80
CA VAL A 41 9.82 -3.77 1.98
C VAL A 41 11.27 -3.25 1.97
N ARG A 42 11.46 -1.93 1.86
CA ARG A 42 12.79 -1.31 1.98
C ARG A 42 13.40 -1.50 3.38
N THR A 43 12.59 -1.39 4.43
CA THR A 43 13.05 -1.62 5.81
C THR A 43 13.57 -3.05 5.98
N LEU A 44 12.81 -4.05 5.52
CA LEU A 44 13.22 -5.45 5.60
C LEU A 44 14.48 -5.73 4.77
N ALA A 45 14.58 -5.17 3.56
CA ALA A 45 15.79 -5.23 2.74
C ALA A 45 17.02 -4.68 3.46
N ASN A 46 16.89 -3.51 4.09
CA ASN A 46 17.99 -2.89 4.83
C ASN A 46 18.38 -3.70 6.07
N LEU A 47 17.41 -4.29 6.79
CA LEU A 47 17.68 -5.18 7.91
C LEU A 47 18.47 -6.42 7.47
N ILE A 48 18.03 -7.07 6.39
CA ILE A 48 18.71 -8.26 5.83
C ILE A 48 20.16 -7.95 5.48
N THR A 49 20.37 -6.86 4.75
CA THR A 49 21.69 -6.51 4.21
C THR A 49 22.65 -5.93 5.26
N SER A 50 22.15 -5.21 6.26
CA SER A 50 22.99 -4.62 7.32
C SER A 50 23.41 -5.59 8.42
N THR A 51 22.62 -6.65 8.66
CA THR A 51 22.89 -7.61 9.75
C THR A 51 23.38 -8.97 9.26
N ASN A 52 23.32 -9.23 7.95
CA ASN A 52 23.55 -10.54 7.35
C ASN A 52 22.63 -11.66 7.90
N LYS A 53 21.47 -11.29 8.47
CA LYS A 53 20.41 -12.19 8.95
C LYS A 53 19.28 -12.17 7.94
N ILE A 54 18.74 -13.34 7.58
CA ILE A 54 17.68 -13.42 6.54
C ILE A 54 16.27 -13.27 7.14
N TRP A 55 16.08 -13.65 8.40
CA TRP A 55 14.77 -13.73 9.06
C TRP A 55 14.66 -12.74 10.22
N PHE A 56 13.58 -11.95 10.27
CA PHE A 56 13.30 -10.99 11.33
C PHE A 56 11.95 -11.27 11.96
N SER A 57 11.82 -11.03 13.27
CA SER A 57 10.50 -11.20 13.90
C SER A 57 9.52 -10.16 13.34
N LEU A 58 8.25 -10.52 13.27
CA LEU A 58 7.19 -9.60 12.82
C LEU A 58 7.17 -8.33 13.67
N ASP A 59 7.38 -8.43 14.98
CA ASP A 59 7.38 -7.29 15.89
C ASP A 59 8.58 -6.37 15.66
N GLU A 60 9.77 -6.93 15.41
CA GLU A 60 10.94 -6.14 15.04
C GLU A 60 10.69 -5.36 13.74
N LEU A 61 10.11 -6.02 12.72
CA LEU A 61 9.78 -5.35 11.46
C LEU A 61 8.72 -4.26 11.65
N ARG A 62 7.71 -4.48 12.50
CA ARG A 62 6.68 -3.48 12.82
C ARG A 62 7.26 -2.22 13.43
N GLU A 63 8.12 -2.37 14.44
CA GLU A 63 8.75 -1.23 15.09
C GLU A 63 9.68 -0.47 14.14
N LYS A 64 10.58 -1.19 13.45
CA LYS A 64 11.54 -0.55 12.53
C LYS A 64 10.87 0.12 11.33
N SER A 65 9.83 -0.50 10.78
CA SER A 65 9.09 0.10 9.66
C SER A 65 8.29 1.31 10.11
N PHE A 66 7.71 1.28 11.31
CA PHE A 66 6.99 2.42 11.86
C PHE A 66 7.93 3.60 12.12
N GLU A 67 9.07 3.37 12.78
CA GLU A 67 10.09 4.40 13.02
C GLU A 67 10.52 5.07 11.71
N TYR A 68 10.75 4.29 10.65
CA TYR A 68 11.13 4.86 9.35
C TYR A 68 9.98 5.60 8.68
N ALA A 69 8.78 5.00 8.65
CA ALA A 69 7.60 5.61 8.05
C ALA A 69 7.17 6.92 8.76
N GLU A 70 7.34 7.01 10.08
CA GLU A 70 7.08 8.23 10.85
C GLU A 70 8.02 9.37 10.41
N ARG A 71 9.32 9.09 10.26
CA ARG A 71 10.30 10.09 9.78
C ARG A 71 10.01 10.55 8.36
N VAL A 72 9.71 9.62 7.45
CA VAL A 72 9.33 9.96 6.07
C VAL A 72 8.03 10.76 6.05
N SER A 73 7.06 10.42 6.91
CA SER A 73 5.83 11.20 7.02
C SER A 73 6.08 12.63 7.49
N ASP A 74 7.03 12.85 8.41
CA ASP A 74 7.40 14.20 8.85
C ASP A 74 7.95 15.04 7.68
N GLN A 75 8.86 14.46 6.89
CA GLN A 75 9.46 15.13 5.72
C GLN A 75 8.41 15.47 4.67
N LEU A 76 7.56 14.51 4.31
CA LEU A 76 6.52 14.72 3.29
C LEU A 76 5.46 15.73 3.73
N LYS A 77 5.09 15.75 5.01
CA LYS A 77 4.15 16.73 5.54
C LYS A 77 4.72 18.15 5.51
N ALA A 78 5.99 18.31 5.86
CA ALA A 78 6.66 19.61 5.74
C ALA A 78 6.63 20.13 4.29
N TYR A 79 7.02 19.28 3.34
CA TYR A 79 6.95 19.61 1.90
C TYR A 79 5.52 19.91 1.43
N GLU A 80 4.53 19.09 1.82
CA GLU A 80 3.12 19.30 1.47
C GLU A 80 2.58 20.63 2.01
N ASP A 81 2.94 21.00 3.23
CA ASP A 81 2.50 22.23 3.87
C ASP A 81 3.20 23.46 3.24
N GLU A 82 4.50 23.35 2.92
CA GLU A 82 5.28 24.40 2.23
C GLU A 82 4.79 24.66 0.79
N ASN A 83 4.29 23.62 0.10
CA ASN A 83 3.79 23.70 -1.27
C ASN A 83 2.25 23.75 -1.35
N GLU A 84 1.57 23.91 -0.22
CA GLU A 84 0.11 24.01 -0.11
C GLU A 84 -0.66 22.90 -0.83
N LEU A 85 -0.14 21.67 -0.81
CA LEU A 85 -0.70 20.55 -1.58
C LEU A 85 -2.10 20.17 -1.10
N GLY A 86 -3.01 20.03 -2.07
CA GLY A 86 -4.39 19.60 -1.84
C GLY A 86 -4.47 18.16 -1.31
N ARG A 87 -5.59 17.79 -0.70
CA ARG A 87 -5.80 16.45 -0.12
C ARG A 87 -5.59 15.31 -1.13
N ASN A 88 -5.96 15.53 -2.37
CA ASN A 88 -5.81 14.60 -3.51
C ASN A 88 -4.36 14.50 -4.03
N GLU A 89 -3.47 15.40 -3.59
CA GLU A 89 -2.08 15.51 -4.05
C GLU A 89 -1.07 15.09 -2.97
N LYS A 90 -1.52 14.89 -1.73
CA LYS A 90 -0.67 14.51 -0.59
C LYS A 90 0.04 13.16 -0.77
N LEU A 91 1.36 13.19 -0.74
CA LEU A 91 2.28 12.04 -0.82
C LEU A 91 2.32 11.23 0.48
N SER A 92 2.06 11.86 1.62
CA SER A 92 2.05 11.26 2.95
C SER A 92 0.81 10.41 3.25
N THR A 93 -0.16 10.37 2.32
CA THR A 93 -1.39 9.62 2.51
C THR A 93 -1.10 8.15 2.77
N GLY A 94 -1.67 7.61 3.85
CA GLY A 94 -1.48 6.20 4.24
C GLY A 94 -0.33 5.96 5.22
N LEU A 95 0.59 6.92 5.39
CA LEU A 95 1.64 6.87 6.40
C LEU A 95 1.08 7.14 7.82
N PRO A 96 1.75 6.65 8.87
CA PRO A 96 1.38 6.99 10.25
C PRO A 96 1.55 8.49 10.51
N LEU A 97 0.70 9.05 11.37
CA LEU A 97 0.81 10.44 11.78
C LEU A 97 2.01 10.61 12.72
N PRO A 98 2.91 11.58 12.47
CA PRO A 98 4.06 11.77 13.32
C PRO A 98 3.73 12.49 14.62
N LYS A 99 4.48 12.15 15.69
CA LYS A 99 4.38 12.80 17.00
C LYS A 99 4.65 14.31 16.96
N SER A 100 5.42 14.76 15.97
CA SER A 100 5.72 16.18 15.72
C SER A 100 4.44 17.03 15.59
N GLU A 101 3.33 16.46 15.11
CA GLU A 101 2.05 17.14 14.97
C GLU A 101 1.39 17.54 16.31
N THR A 102 1.98 17.11 17.43
CA THR A 102 1.52 17.49 18.78
C THR A 102 2.31 18.66 19.40
N LYS A 103 3.41 19.11 18.78
CA LYS A 103 4.36 20.09 19.35
C LYS A 103 3.68 21.36 19.86
N ASN A 104 2.68 21.86 19.13
CA ASN A 104 1.99 23.12 19.43
C ASN A 104 0.59 22.95 20.04
N LEU A 105 0.20 21.72 20.40
CA LEU A 105 -1.13 21.44 20.94
C LEU A 105 -1.12 21.34 22.46
N LYS A 106 -2.21 21.78 23.10
CA LYS A 106 -2.42 21.68 24.56
C LYS A 106 -3.80 21.12 24.90
N GLY A 107 -3.95 20.60 26.12
CA GLY A 107 -5.21 20.13 26.68
C GLY A 107 -5.92 19.08 25.81
N VAL A 108 -7.24 19.23 25.65
CA VAL A 108 -8.10 18.29 24.91
C VAL A 108 -7.67 18.14 23.45
N LYS A 109 -7.16 19.21 22.80
CA LYS A 109 -6.68 19.14 21.42
C LYS A 109 -5.47 18.22 21.30
N LYS A 110 -4.52 18.31 22.23
CA LYS A 110 -3.34 17.42 22.29
C LYS A 110 -3.75 15.96 22.49
N LYS A 111 -4.66 15.70 23.44
CA LYS A 111 -5.17 14.35 23.71
C LYS A 111 -5.81 13.73 22.46
N LYS A 112 -6.76 14.43 21.81
CA LYS A 112 -7.39 13.97 20.57
C LYS A 112 -6.38 13.70 19.45
N LYS A 113 -5.29 14.47 19.37
CA LYS A 113 -4.24 14.25 18.37
C LYS A 113 -3.39 13.02 18.69
N LEU A 114 -3.05 12.81 19.96
CA LEU A 114 -2.35 11.61 20.42
C LEU A 114 -3.17 10.34 20.15
N ASP A 115 -4.49 10.38 20.40
CA ASP A 115 -5.38 9.24 20.10
C ASP A 115 -5.37 8.90 18.60
N LYS A 116 -5.36 9.92 17.73
CA LYS A 116 -5.23 9.74 16.26
C LYS A 116 -3.87 9.18 15.86
N ILE A 117 -2.79 9.63 16.50
CA ILE A 117 -1.43 9.10 16.26
C ILE A 117 -1.38 7.63 16.62
N ALA A 118 -1.84 7.24 17.81
CA ALA A 118 -1.90 5.85 18.25
C ALA A 118 -2.74 4.98 17.30
N ALA A 119 -3.90 5.48 16.85
CA ALA A 119 -4.73 4.77 15.87
C ALA A 119 -4.02 4.62 14.51
N SER A 120 -3.27 5.62 14.06
CA SER A 120 -2.51 5.56 12.81
C SER A 120 -1.31 4.61 12.89
N GLU A 121 -0.63 4.56 14.04
CA GLU A 121 0.44 3.61 14.34
C GLU A 121 -0.08 2.17 14.32
N LEU A 122 -1.18 1.92 15.05
CA LEU A 122 -1.81 0.61 15.08
C LEU A 122 -2.25 0.17 13.68
N ARG A 123 -2.87 1.07 12.92
CA ARG A 123 -3.25 0.83 11.52
C ARG A 123 -2.03 0.45 10.68
N PHE A 124 -0.94 1.21 10.77
CA PHE A 124 0.28 0.93 10.01
C PHE A 124 0.86 -0.44 10.36
N LYS A 125 1.05 -0.72 11.65
CA LYS A 125 1.64 -1.98 12.14
C LYS A 125 0.76 -3.20 11.85
N GLU A 126 -0.56 -3.10 12.01
CA GLU A 126 -1.44 -4.25 11.80
C GLU A 126 -1.92 -4.44 10.35
N GLN A 127 -2.21 -3.35 9.63
CA GLN A 127 -2.79 -3.45 8.28
C GLN A 127 -1.70 -3.47 7.21
N PHE A 128 -0.66 -2.64 7.30
CA PHE A 128 0.36 -2.59 6.25
C PHE A 128 1.49 -3.58 6.47
N VAL A 129 2.08 -3.60 7.67
CA VAL A 129 3.12 -4.59 8.00
C VAL A 129 2.48 -5.96 8.14
N GLY A 130 1.48 -6.06 9.00
CA GLY A 130 0.61 -7.22 9.12
C GLY A 130 0.49 -7.76 10.54
N ARG A 131 -0.32 -8.80 10.71
CA ARG A 131 -0.53 -9.53 11.95
C ARG A 131 -0.64 -11.02 11.69
N PHE A 132 -0.15 -11.78 12.65
CA PHE A 132 -0.27 -13.23 12.69
C PHE A 132 -1.34 -13.62 13.72
N LEU A 133 -2.35 -14.36 13.27
CA LEU A 133 -3.41 -14.89 14.11
C LEU A 133 -3.10 -16.36 14.42
N LYS A 134 -2.40 -16.62 15.54
CA LYS A 134 -1.92 -17.96 15.93
C LYS A 134 -3.02 -19.03 15.95
N LYS A 135 -4.23 -18.65 16.34
CA LYS A 135 -5.39 -19.56 16.42
C LYS A 135 -5.79 -20.11 15.04
N ASP A 136 -5.75 -19.25 14.02
CA ASP A 136 -6.26 -19.56 12.68
C ASP A 136 -5.11 -19.89 11.71
N LEU A 137 -3.86 -19.83 12.19
CA LEU A 137 -2.63 -19.85 11.40
C LEU A 137 -2.69 -18.90 10.18
N ASP A 138 -3.39 -17.77 10.36
CA ASP A 138 -3.72 -16.83 9.30
C ASP A 138 -2.85 -15.57 9.39
N PHE A 139 -2.53 -15.04 8.22
CA PHE A 139 -1.76 -13.82 8.05
C PHE A 139 -2.61 -12.79 7.35
N LYS A 140 -2.68 -11.62 7.97
CA LYS A 140 -3.27 -10.43 7.37
C LYS A 140 -2.22 -9.34 7.31
N GLY A 141 -2.21 -8.58 6.23
CA GLY A 141 -1.29 -7.47 6.06
C GLY A 141 -0.95 -7.25 4.59
N ALA A 142 -0.81 -5.99 4.18
CA ALA A 142 -0.53 -5.65 2.79
C ALA A 142 0.73 -6.36 2.27
N CYS A 143 1.81 -6.44 3.06
CA CYS A 143 3.03 -7.12 2.61
C CYS A 143 2.82 -8.62 2.33
N PHE A 144 1.97 -9.28 3.12
CA PHE A 144 1.62 -10.69 2.96
C PHE A 144 0.69 -10.90 1.78
N GLU A 145 -0.44 -10.19 1.75
CA GLU A 145 -1.48 -10.37 0.74
C GLU A 145 -1.04 -9.89 -0.65
N LEU A 146 -0.06 -8.98 -0.75
CA LEU A 146 0.56 -8.61 -2.04
C LEU A 146 1.69 -9.57 -2.47
N GLY A 147 2.05 -10.55 -1.63
CA GLY A 147 3.06 -11.57 -1.92
C GLY A 147 4.50 -11.04 -1.91
N LEU A 148 4.80 -10.03 -1.09
CA LEU A 148 6.09 -9.35 -1.02
C LEU A 148 7.01 -9.91 0.07
N VAL A 149 6.44 -10.66 1.01
CA VAL A 149 7.19 -11.33 2.08
C VAL A 149 6.90 -12.83 2.09
N ARG A 150 7.82 -13.58 2.70
CA ARG A 150 7.67 -14.98 3.07
C ARG A 150 7.69 -15.07 4.59
N ALA A 151 6.98 -16.05 5.12
CA ALA A 151 6.79 -16.20 6.55
C ALA A 151 7.13 -17.62 7.00
N LYS A 152 7.61 -17.73 8.24
CA LYS A 152 7.71 -18.97 9.00
C LYS A 152 7.29 -18.76 10.45
N ILE A 153 6.89 -19.84 11.10
CA ILE A 153 6.48 -19.83 12.51
C ILE A 153 7.31 -20.87 13.26
N ASN A 154 7.83 -20.48 14.42
CA ASN A 154 8.44 -21.40 15.37
C ASN A 154 7.99 -21.04 16.81
N ASP A 155 8.59 -21.65 17.82
CA ASP A 155 8.27 -21.41 19.22
C ASP A 155 8.46 -19.94 19.66
N ASP A 156 9.39 -19.23 19.01
CA ASP A 156 9.68 -17.81 19.27
C ASP A 156 8.71 -16.85 18.56
N GLY A 157 7.84 -17.36 17.69
CA GLY A 157 6.78 -16.59 17.03
C GLY A 157 6.88 -16.56 15.51
N CYS A 158 6.47 -15.44 14.92
CA CYS A 158 6.41 -15.24 13.48
C CYS A 158 7.66 -14.50 12.98
N PHE A 159 8.26 -15.03 11.92
CA PHE A 159 9.42 -14.46 11.26
C PHE A 159 9.17 -14.22 9.78
N LEU A 160 9.73 -13.12 9.27
CA LEU A 160 9.57 -12.66 7.90
C LEU A 160 10.90 -12.50 7.18
N THR A 161 10.86 -12.75 5.88
CA THR A 161 11.91 -12.40 4.92
C THR A 161 11.27 -11.94 3.61
N LEU A 162 12.06 -11.42 2.67
CA LEU A 162 11.55 -10.97 1.38
C LEU A 162 11.23 -12.16 0.46
N SER A 163 10.13 -12.06 -0.28
CA SER A 163 9.91 -12.90 -1.45
C SER A 163 10.76 -12.43 -2.64
N ASP A 164 10.78 -13.17 -3.75
CA ASP A 164 11.49 -12.72 -4.96
C ASP A 164 10.91 -11.40 -5.47
N LEU A 165 9.58 -11.29 -5.52
CA LEU A 165 8.91 -10.05 -5.88
C LEU A 165 9.19 -8.92 -4.87
N GLY A 166 9.28 -9.25 -3.58
CA GLY A 166 9.69 -8.31 -2.54
C GLY A 166 11.10 -7.79 -2.74
N LYS A 167 12.05 -8.65 -3.11
CA LYS A 167 13.44 -8.25 -3.44
C LYS A 167 13.46 -7.35 -4.68
N GLU A 168 12.77 -7.74 -5.76
CA GLU A 168 12.68 -6.94 -6.98
C GLU A 168 12.11 -5.55 -6.66
N PHE A 169 11.01 -5.49 -5.93
CA PHE A 169 10.37 -4.23 -5.56
C PHE A 169 11.22 -3.40 -4.60
N ALA A 170 11.91 -4.03 -3.64
CA ALA A 170 12.86 -3.34 -2.77
C ALA A 170 13.93 -2.65 -3.61
N ILE A 171 14.60 -3.37 -4.51
CA ILE A 171 15.77 -2.89 -5.26
C ILE A 171 15.50 -1.66 -6.12
N LEU A 172 14.29 -1.51 -6.68
CA LEU A 172 13.95 -0.38 -7.53
C LEU A 172 14.19 0.95 -6.82
N GLU A 173 14.78 1.91 -7.53
CA GLU A 173 15.01 3.27 -7.05
C GLU A 173 13.67 3.98 -6.82
N ASN A 174 13.58 4.69 -5.70
CA ASN A 174 12.39 5.43 -5.33
C ASN A 174 12.69 6.93 -5.22
N PRO A 175 11.89 7.81 -5.86
CA PRO A 175 12.14 9.25 -5.85
C PRO A 175 12.25 9.83 -4.43
N ILE A 176 11.38 9.39 -3.52
CA ILE A 176 11.32 9.92 -2.15
C ILE A 176 12.43 9.32 -1.28
N LEU A 177 12.63 7.99 -1.36
CA LEU A 177 13.52 7.30 -0.42
C LEU A 177 14.99 7.34 -0.81
N ASP A 178 15.29 7.55 -2.10
CA ASP A 178 16.65 7.44 -2.64
C ASP A 178 17.16 8.75 -3.29
N GLU A 179 16.26 9.63 -3.78
CA GLU A 179 16.63 10.84 -4.56
C GLU A 179 16.20 12.18 -3.91
N ASP A 180 15.54 12.17 -2.75
CA ASP A 180 14.93 13.36 -2.11
C ASP A 180 14.02 14.15 -3.08
N ARG A 181 13.34 13.45 -3.98
CA ARG A 181 12.41 14.01 -4.96
C ARG A 181 10.96 13.77 -4.55
N PHE A 182 10.20 14.85 -4.44
CA PHE A 182 8.82 14.85 -3.94
C PHE A 182 7.79 15.19 -5.03
N ASP A 183 8.05 14.81 -6.29
CA ASP A 183 7.11 14.92 -7.40
C ASP A 183 6.19 13.68 -7.55
N SER A 184 6.63 12.52 -7.05
CA SER A 184 5.89 11.25 -7.11
C SER A 184 6.26 10.30 -5.97
N ASN A 185 5.32 9.46 -5.52
CA ASN A 185 5.60 8.38 -4.58
C ASN A 185 6.42 7.24 -5.20
N PHE A 186 6.42 7.12 -6.53
CA PHE A 186 7.01 5.99 -7.24
C PHE A 186 7.71 6.42 -8.52
N SER A 187 8.79 5.72 -8.86
CA SER A 187 9.42 5.79 -10.18
C SER A 187 8.61 5.02 -11.24
N ASN A 188 8.90 5.25 -12.51
CA ASN A 188 8.20 4.57 -13.61
C ASN A 188 8.38 3.04 -13.60
N GLU A 189 9.55 2.55 -13.19
CA GLU A 189 9.80 1.11 -13.08
C GLU A 189 9.04 0.50 -11.89
N GLU A 190 8.90 1.23 -10.78
CA GLU A 190 8.04 0.81 -9.65
C GLU A 190 6.57 0.73 -10.08
N VAL A 191 6.06 1.76 -10.76
CA VAL A 191 4.68 1.76 -11.28
C VAL A 191 4.45 0.57 -12.22
N LYS A 192 5.41 0.27 -13.11
CA LYS A 192 5.34 -0.86 -14.04
C LYS A 192 5.32 -2.20 -13.30
N LEU A 193 6.16 -2.39 -12.27
CA LEU A 193 6.17 -3.60 -11.44
C LEU A 193 4.83 -3.74 -10.70
N ILE A 194 4.35 -2.69 -10.04
CA ILE A 194 3.10 -2.70 -9.27
C ILE A 194 1.93 -3.10 -10.18
N ARG A 195 1.82 -2.52 -11.37
CA ARG A 195 0.75 -2.87 -12.32
C ARG A 195 0.86 -4.30 -12.82
N LYS A 196 2.05 -4.72 -13.26
CA LYS A 196 2.24 -6.00 -13.97
C LYS A 196 2.34 -7.21 -13.06
N GLN A 197 2.83 -7.03 -11.83
CA GLN A 197 3.14 -8.14 -10.93
C GLN A 197 2.38 -8.10 -9.60
N ILE A 198 1.80 -6.96 -9.20
CA ILE A 198 1.02 -6.84 -7.96
C ILE A 198 -0.47 -6.78 -8.28
N ILE A 199 -0.96 -5.73 -8.94
CA ILE A 199 -2.39 -5.55 -9.25
C ILE A 199 -2.91 -6.70 -10.11
N SER A 200 -2.10 -7.18 -11.05
CA SER A 200 -2.49 -8.26 -11.98
C SER A 200 -2.84 -9.59 -11.33
N LYS A 201 -2.38 -9.84 -10.09
CA LYS A 201 -2.67 -11.06 -9.31
C LYS A 201 -4.09 -11.09 -8.75
N PHE A 202 -4.73 -9.93 -8.64
CA PHE A 202 -6.09 -9.77 -8.14
C PHE A 202 -7.00 -9.71 -9.36
N ASP A 203 -7.61 -10.84 -9.70
CA ASP A 203 -8.34 -11.03 -10.96
C ASP A 203 -9.45 -9.99 -11.17
N PHE A 204 -10.28 -9.75 -10.16
CA PHE A 204 -11.33 -8.75 -10.21
C PHE A 204 -10.77 -7.32 -10.25
N GLU A 205 -9.84 -6.99 -9.35
CA GLU A 205 -9.18 -5.66 -9.34
C GLU A 205 -8.54 -5.36 -10.71
N ASN A 206 -7.82 -6.32 -11.29
CA ASN A 206 -7.18 -6.18 -12.58
C ASN A 206 -8.21 -5.98 -13.71
N LYS A 207 -9.34 -6.69 -13.67
CA LYS A 207 -10.43 -6.54 -14.63
C LYS A 207 -11.02 -5.13 -14.56
N VAL A 208 -11.41 -4.67 -13.37
CA VAL A 208 -12.04 -3.35 -13.19
C VAL A 208 -11.06 -2.22 -13.48
N VAL A 209 -9.79 -2.34 -13.07
CA VAL A 209 -8.75 -1.35 -13.41
C VAL A 209 -8.56 -1.24 -14.92
N LYS A 210 -8.49 -2.36 -15.65
CA LYS A 210 -8.37 -2.32 -17.12
C LYS A 210 -9.55 -1.61 -17.77
N ARG A 211 -10.78 -1.88 -17.30
CA ARG A 211 -11.98 -1.21 -17.82
C ARG A 211 -11.95 0.29 -17.53
N ILE A 212 -11.67 0.69 -16.29
CA ILE A 212 -11.57 2.10 -15.89
C ILE A 212 -10.53 2.84 -16.72
N MET A 213 -9.33 2.27 -16.86
CA MET A 213 -8.26 2.90 -17.64
C MET A 213 -8.68 3.12 -19.10
N LYS A 214 -9.35 2.14 -19.72
CA LYS A 214 -9.88 2.26 -21.09
C LYS A 214 -10.95 3.35 -21.21
N GLU A 215 -11.86 3.45 -20.25
CA GLU A 215 -12.90 4.49 -20.28
C GLU A 215 -12.29 5.90 -20.09
N LEU A 216 -11.31 6.02 -19.18
CA LEU A 216 -10.59 7.27 -18.89
C LEU A 216 -9.73 7.79 -20.05
N GLU A 217 -9.34 6.94 -21.01
CA GLU A 217 -8.69 7.37 -22.26
C GLU A 217 -9.62 8.23 -23.12
N THR A 218 -10.93 8.04 -23.01
CA THR A 218 -11.94 8.67 -23.87
C THR A 218 -12.69 9.81 -23.19
N LYS A 219 -12.88 9.73 -21.87
CA LYS A 219 -13.64 10.73 -21.10
C LYS A 219 -13.12 10.85 -19.67
N LYS A 220 -13.45 11.96 -19.03
CA LYS A 220 -13.34 12.04 -17.57
C LYS A 220 -14.52 11.30 -16.94
N MET A 221 -14.35 10.81 -15.71
CA MET A 221 -15.39 10.09 -14.99
C MET A 221 -15.54 10.62 -13.56
N SER A 222 -16.79 10.80 -13.14
CA SER A 222 -17.16 11.11 -11.77
C SER A 222 -17.09 9.88 -10.85
N SER A 223 -17.14 10.10 -9.53
CA SER A 223 -17.27 9.00 -8.56
C SER A 223 -18.51 8.13 -8.80
N ASP A 224 -19.60 8.72 -9.26
CA ASP A 224 -20.89 8.05 -9.45
C ASP A 224 -20.81 7.10 -10.66
N GLU A 225 -20.24 7.58 -11.78
CA GLU A 225 -19.98 6.74 -12.97
C GLU A 225 -19.00 5.59 -12.67
N LEU A 226 -17.97 5.84 -11.85
CA LEU A 226 -17.04 4.79 -11.46
C LEU A 226 -17.70 3.77 -10.52
N ASP A 227 -18.57 4.19 -9.60
CA ASP A 227 -19.34 3.25 -8.77
C ASP A 227 -20.20 2.32 -9.65
N ASP A 228 -20.76 2.83 -10.76
CA ASP A 228 -21.54 2.02 -11.70
C ASP A 228 -20.66 1.01 -12.45
N VAL A 229 -19.47 1.41 -12.92
CA VAL A 229 -18.49 0.46 -13.50
C VAL A 229 -18.13 -0.65 -12.52
N PHE A 230 -17.87 -0.32 -11.25
CA PHE A 230 -17.57 -1.31 -10.23
C PHE A 230 -18.73 -2.28 -9.99
N LYS A 231 -19.97 -1.77 -9.87
CA LYS A 231 -21.16 -2.61 -9.69
C LYS A 231 -21.37 -3.57 -10.85
N GLU A 232 -21.31 -3.06 -12.08
CA GLU A 232 -21.51 -3.87 -13.28
C GLU A 232 -20.47 -5.00 -13.37
N GLU A 233 -19.19 -4.67 -13.18
CA GLU A 233 -18.13 -5.68 -13.18
C GLU A 233 -18.31 -6.69 -12.05
N TRP A 234 -18.69 -6.23 -10.85
CA TRP A 234 -18.86 -7.09 -9.67
C TRP A 234 -20.01 -8.08 -9.84
N ILE A 235 -21.15 -7.62 -10.35
CA ILE A 235 -22.28 -8.49 -10.68
C ILE A 235 -21.86 -9.57 -11.68
N GLU A 236 -21.14 -9.18 -12.74
CA GLU A 236 -20.66 -10.14 -13.74
C GLU A 236 -19.65 -11.13 -13.17
N TYR A 237 -18.77 -10.67 -12.28
CA TYR A 237 -17.85 -11.54 -11.56
C TYR A 237 -18.60 -12.55 -10.66
N LEU A 238 -19.61 -12.10 -9.92
CA LEU A 238 -20.42 -12.95 -9.06
C LEU A 238 -21.26 -13.96 -9.86
N ARG A 239 -21.81 -13.61 -11.02
CA ARG A 239 -22.52 -14.57 -11.88
C ARG A 239 -21.69 -15.80 -12.25
N ILE A 240 -20.37 -15.66 -12.29
CA ILE A 240 -19.44 -16.76 -12.61
C ILE A 240 -19.03 -17.51 -11.35
N HIS A 241 -18.69 -16.79 -10.27
CA HIS A 241 -18.03 -17.38 -9.10
C HIS A 241 -18.97 -17.67 -7.92
N ASN A 242 -20.08 -16.96 -7.82
CA ASN A 242 -21.09 -17.12 -6.77
C ASN A 242 -22.47 -16.59 -7.24
N PRO A 243 -23.16 -17.32 -8.13
CA PRO A 243 -24.37 -16.83 -8.80
C PRO A 243 -25.50 -16.41 -7.84
N ASP A 244 -25.63 -17.08 -6.70
CA ASP A 244 -26.65 -16.80 -5.68
C ASP A 244 -26.46 -15.42 -5.00
N GLU A 245 -25.26 -14.85 -5.11
CA GLU A 245 -24.94 -13.53 -4.58
C GLU A 245 -25.11 -12.43 -5.64
N ALA A 246 -25.18 -12.75 -6.94
CA ALA A 246 -25.06 -11.77 -8.02
C ALA A 246 -26.14 -10.68 -8.03
N ASP A 247 -27.36 -11.02 -7.60
CA ASP A 247 -28.51 -10.11 -7.60
C ASP A 247 -28.66 -9.33 -6.28
N LYS A 248 -27.75 -9.52 -5.31
CA LYS A 248 -27.79 -8.77 -4.06
C LYS A 248 -27.25 -7.35 -4.26
N VAL A 249 -27.81 -6.40 -3.51
CA VAL A 249 -27.37 -5.00 -3.54
C VAL A 249 -26.07 -4.87 -2.77
N TYR A 250 -24.98 -4.56 -3.48
CA TYR A 250 -23.67 -4.27 -2.89
C TYR A 250 -23.33 -2.78 -2.98
N SER A 251 -22.77 -2.25 -1.90
CA SER A 251 -22.02 -1.01 -1.97
C SER A 251 -20.58 -1.33 -2.40
N VAL A 252 -20.12 -0.69 -3.46
CA VAL A 252 -18.76 -0.82 -4.00
C VAL A 252 -17.91 0.44 -3.76
N THR A 253 -18.46 1.41 -3.01
CA THR A 253 -17.84 2.72 -2.85
C THR A 253 -16.48 2.60 -2.15
N SER A 254 -16.32 1.67 -1.21
CA SER A 254 -15.06 1.52 -0.47
C SER A 254 -13.93 0.94 -1.36
N GLU A 255 -14.31 -0.01 -2.21
CA GLU A 255 -13.52 -0.67 -3.23
C GLU A 255 -13.08 0.33 -4.29
N ARG A 256 -14.01 1.14 -4.80
CA ARG A 256 -13.70 2.24 -5.72
C ARG A 256 -12.77 3.26 -5.09
N VAL A 257 -13.05 3.73 -3.87
CA VAL A 257 -12.19 4.73 -3.19
C VAL A 257 -10.77 4.21 -3.01
N ALA A 258 -10.62 2.95 -2.59
CA ALA A 258 -9.31 2.34 -2.39
C ALA A 258 -8.56 2.18 -3.72
N THR A 259 -9.23 1.64 -4.74
CA THR A 259 -8.65 1.43 -6.09
C THR A 259 -8.21 2.73 -6.72
N MET A 260 -9.11 3.72 -6.79
CA MET A 260 -8.79 5.02 -7.38
C MET A 260 -7.72 5.76 -6.57
N GLY A 261 -7.71 5.57 -5.25
CA GLY A 261 -6.64 6.06 -4.39
C GLY A 261 -5.26 5.48 -4.74
N ARG A 262 -5.18 4.17 -5.02
CA ARG A 262 -3.95 3.52 -5.49
C ARG A 262 -3.54 4.01 -6.88
N LEU A 263 -4.48 4.10 -7.82
CA LEU A 263 -4.19 4.56 -9.19
C LEU A 263 -3.71 6.02 -9.23
N ALA A 264 -4.26 6.88 -8.36
CA ALA A 264 -3.84 8.28 -8.24
C ALA A 264 -2.42 8.40 -7.63
N GLU A 265 -2.11 7.60 -6.61
CA GLU A 265 -0.76 7.52 -6.03
C GLU A 265 0.29 7.05 -7.05
N LEU A 266 -0.09 6.13 -7.94
CA LEU A 266 0.75 5.67 -9.05
C LEU A 266 0.83 6.65 -10.23
N LYS A 267 0.18 7.83 -10.12
CA LYS A 267 0.08 8.83 -11.20
C LYS A 267 -0.46 8.24 -12.52
N LEU A 268 -1.31 7.23 -12.45
CA LEU A 268 -1.99 6.65 -13.62
C LEU A 268 -3.26 7.44 -13.94
N VAL A 269 -3.90 8.00 -12.91
CA VAL A 269 -5.08 8.85 -13.03
C VAL A 269 -4.84 10.14 -12.25
N LYS A 270 -5.31 11.25 -12.80
CA LYS A 270 -5.44 12.50 -12.07
C LYS A 270 -6.76 12.49 -11.31
N TRP A 271 -6.72 12.80 -10.03
CA TRP A 271 -7.88 12.94 -9.17
C TRP A 271 -8.11 14.41 -8.85
N ASP A 272 -9.23 14.98 -9.30
CA ASP A 272 -9.66 16.34 -9.02
C ASP A 272 -10.89 16.32 -8.08
N ILE A 273 -11.03 17.35 -7.24
CA ILE A 273 -12.21 17.55 -6.40
C ILE A 273 -12.93 18.81 -6.87
N ILE A 274 -14.09 18.63 -7.50
CA ILE A 274 -14.90 19.71 -8.08
C ILE A 274 -16.22 19.78 -7.31
N SER A 275 -16.44 20.90 -6.62
CA SER A 275 -17.65 21.13 -5.80
C SER A 275 -17.94 19.99 -4.79
N GLY A 276 -16.89 19.43 -4.19
CA GLY A 276 -16.98 18.34 -3.22
C GLY A 276 -17.15 16.94 -3.83
N LYS A 277 -17.30 16.82 -5.16
CA LYS A 277 -17.32 15.53 -5.87
C LYS A 277 -15.94 15.21 -6.46
N SER A 278 -15.61 13.92 -6.50
CA SER A 278 -14.37 13.46 -7.12
C SER A 278 -14.56 13.23 -8.62
N GLU A 279 -13.64 13.75 -9.43
CA GLU A 279 -13.56 13.52 -10.87
C GLU A 279 -12.17 12.96 -11.20
N TYR A 280 -12.12 12.03 -12.15
CA TYR A 280 -10.90 11.34 -12.53
C TYR A 280 -10.66 11.45 -14.04
N SER A 281 -9.39 11.55 -14.42
CA SER A 281 -8.94 11.59 -15.82
C SER A 281 -7.61 10.86 -15.97
N ILE A 282 -7.27 10.44 -17.20
CA ILE A 282 -5.97 9.82 -17.46
C ILE A 282 -4.84 10.85 -17.30
N VAL A 283 -3.71 10.44 -16.71
CA VAL A 283 -2.47 11.24 -16.78
C VAL A 283 -1.86 11.07 -18.17
N LYS A 284 -1.62 12.18 -18.87
CA LYS A 284 -1.03 12.21 -20.21
C LYS A 284 0.48 12.33 -20.18
#